data_AF-A0A7M3MBU8-F1
#
_entry.id   AF-A0A7M3MBU8-F1
#
_cell.length_a   1.000
_cell.length_b   1.000
_cell.length_c   1.000
_cell.angle_alpha   90.00
_cell.angle_beta   90.00
_cell.angle_gamma   90.00
#
_symmetry.space_group_name_H-M   'P 1'
#
loop_
_entity.id
_entity.type
_entity.pdbx_description
1 polymer ?
#
loop_
_entity_poly.entity_id
_entity_poly.type
_entity_poly.pdbx_seq_one_letter_code
_entity_poly.pdbx_strand_id
1 'polypeptide(L)'
;MCKIYSSTPPADYAYVTKSVRLNGAVTSIRLEQRFWSIIERLVEDEGTTIGKFLSNLYDEALAIQGRVDNFASLLRVACTTYLGSEAVLNRRDSATSNGLSATLPR
;
A
#
# COMPACT_ATOMS: atom_id res chain seq x y z
N MET A 1 23.03 -16.17 0.12
CA MET A 1 21.81 -15.38 -0.15
C MET A 1 20.64 -16.34 -0.27
N CYS A 2 19.63 -16.24 0.60
CA CYS A 2 18.52 -17.21 0.67
C CYS A 2 17.65 -17.19 -0.60
N LYS A 3 17.20 -18.40 -1.01
CA LYS A 3 16.20 -18.63 -2.06
C LYS A 3 14.93 -17.77 -1.90
N ILE A 4 14.63 -17.34 -0.67
CA ILE A 4 13.52 -16.44 -0.34
C ILE A 4 13.57 -15.12 -1.15
N TYR A 5 14.74 -14.51 -1.37
CA TYR A 5 14.85 -13.23 -2.09
C TYR A 5 15.13 -13.41 -3.59
N SER A 6 15.77 -14.52 -3.98
CA SER A 6 16.13 -14.79 -5.37
C SER A 6 15.04 -15.52 -6.16
N SER A 7 13.98 -16.00 -5.51
CA SER A 7 12.86 -16.69 -6.16
C SER A 7 11.66 -15.77 -6.44
N THR A 8 11.82 -14.45 -6.27
CA THR A 8 10.76 -13.50 -6.64
C THR A 8 10.51 -13.59 -8.15
N PRO A 9 9.26 -13.86 -8.58
CA PRO A 9 8.94 -13.91 -10.00
C PRO A 9 9.37 -12.62 -10.71
N PRO A 10 10.03 -12.70 -11.89
CA PRO A 10 10.43 -11.52 -12.65
C PRO A 10 9.28 -10.55 -12.97
N ALA A 11 8.06 -11.06 -13.06
CA ALA A 11 6.86 -10.27 -13.26
C ALA A 11 6.60 -9.29 -12.10
N ASP A 12 6.94 -9.64 -10.85
CA ASP A 12 6.62 -8.83 -9.67
C ASP A 12 7.42 -7.52 -9.62
N TYR A 13 8.68 -7.54 -10.06
CA TYR A 13 9.55 -6.36 -10.10
C TYR A 13 9.64 -5.73 -11.51
N ALA A 14 8.89 -6.26 -12.48
CA ALA A 14 8.78 -5.64 -13.79
C ALA A 14 8.05 -4.30 -13.68
N TYR A 15 8.54 -3.29 -14.40
CA TYR A 15 7.90 -1.99 -14.47
C TYR A 15 6.62 -2.03 -15.30
N VAL A 16 5.54 -1.51 -14.73
CA VAL A 16 4.26 -1.27 -15.38
C VAL A 16 3.94 0.22 -15.30
N THR A 17 3.55 0.78 -16.43
CA THR A 17 3.16 2.19 -16.55
C THR A 17 1.64 2.27 -16.68
N LYS A 18 0.97 2.98 -15.77
CA LYS A 18 -0.47 3.26 -15.85
C LYS A 18 -0.68 4.76 -15.98
N SER A 19 -1.64 5.14 -16.83
CA SER A 19 -2.06 6.52 -17.00
C SER A 19 -3.18 6.84 -16.01
N VAL A 20 -2.99 7.86 -15.18
CA VAL A 20 -3.93 8.25 -14.12
C VAL A 20 -4.23 9.74 -14.26
N ARG A 21 -5.48 10.13 -13.99
CA ARG A 21 -5.83 11.55 -13.92
C ARG A 21 -5.59 12.05 -12.51
N LEU A 22 -4.68 13.02 -12.36
CA LEU A 22 -4.42 13.74 -11.11
C LEU A 22 -4.79 15.21 -11.35
N ASN A 23 -5.73 15.75 -10.59
CA ASN A 23 -6.16 17.15 -10.68
C ASN A 23 -6.52 17.62 -12.09
N GLY A 24 -7.16 16.73 -12.87
CA GLY A 24 -7.55 16.99 -14.25
C GLY A 24 -6.44 16.78 -15.29
N ALA A 25 -5.17 16.70 -14.87
CA ALA A 25 -4.04 16.38 -15.74
C ALA A 25 -3.86 14.86 -15.90
N VAL A 26 -3.52 14.41 -17.10
CA VAL A 26 -3.16 13.00 -17.35
C VAL A 26 -1.69 12.81 -16.99
N THR A 27 -1.43 11.99 -15.98
CA THR A 27 -0.10 11.70 -15.45
C THR A 27 0.24 10.23 -15.69
N SER A 28 1.38 9.98 -16.33
CA SER A 28 1.91 8.64 -16.54
C SER A 28 2.77 8.23 -15.35
N ILE A 29 2.34 7.21 -14.60
CA ILE A 29 3.03 6.72 -13.41
C ILE A 29 3.65 5.36 -13.72
N ARG A 30 4.95 5.18 -13.46
CA ARG A 30 5.69 3.93 -13.66
C ARG A 30 6.13 3.35 -12.32
N LEU A 31 5.64 2.15 -12.01
CA LEU A 31 5.94 1.40 -10.79
C LEU A 31 6.12 -0.09 -11.10
N GLU A 32 6.73 -0.81 -10.19
CA GLU A 32 6.82 -2.27 -10.25
C GLU A 32 5.42 -2.89 -10.10
N GLN A 33 5.16 -4.02 -10.78
CA GLN A 33 3.88 -4.73 -10.73
C GLN A 33 3.41 -4.99 -9.28
N ARG A 34 4.35 -5.36 -8.40
CA ARG A 34 4.05 -5.59 -6.98
C ARG A 34 3.44 -4.38 -6.28
N PHE A 35 3.91 -3.17 -6.58
CA PHE A 35 3.32 -1.96 -5.99
C PHE A 35 1.92 -1.69 -6.54
N TRP A 36 1.69 -1.93 -7.83
CA TRP A 36 0.34 -1.83 -8.40
C TRP A 36 -0.65 -2.78 -7.71
N SER A 37 -0.25 -4.02 -7.45
CA SER A 37 -1.08 -4.98 -6.74
C SER A 37 -1.35 -4.59 -5.28
N ILE A 38 -0.38 -3.94 -4.60
CA ILE A 38 -0.62 -3.41 -3.25
C ILE A 38 -1.60 -2.23 -3.29
N ILE A 39 -1.50 -1.35 -4.29
CA ILE A 39 -2.44 -0.24 -4.48
C ILE A 39 -3.85 -0.78 -4.77
N GLU A 40 -3.98 -1.81 -5.60
CA GLU A 40 -5.26 -2.48 -5.88
C GLU A 40 -5.90 -3.00 -4.58
N ARG A 41 -5.13 -3.69 -3.73
CA ARG A 41 -5.61 -4.13 -2.42
C ARG A 41 -6.02 -2.97 -1.50
N LEU A 42 -5.20 -1.92 -1.44
CA LEU A 42 -5.49 -0.72 -0.64
C LEU A 42 -6.85 -0.11 -0.98
N VAL A 43 -7.12 0.04 -2.28
CA VAL A 43 -8.37 0.66 -2.72
C VAL A 43 -9.58 -0.25 -2.58
N GLU A 44 -9.38 -1.57 -2.63
CA GLU A 44 -10.41 -2.55 -2.29
C GLU A 44 -10.79 -2.45 -0.81
N ASP A 45 -9.81 -2.38 0.10
CA ASP A 45 -10.03 -2.24 1.55
C ASP A 45 -10.74 -0.92 1.90
N GLU A 46 -10.39 0.18 1.22
CA GLU A 46 -11.02 1.50 1.42
C GLU A 46 -12.36 1.68 0.68
N GLY A 47 -12.73 0.75 -0.21
CA GLY A 47 -13.94 0.89 -1.05
C GLY A 47 -13.86 2.05 -2.04
N THR A 48 -12.68 2.36 -2.56
CA THR A 48 -12.41 3.45 -3.50
C THR A 48 -11.84 2.94 -4.83
N THR A 49 -11.57 3.83 -5.78
CA THR A 49 -10.90 3.48 -7.03
C THR A 49 -9.45 3.94 -7.00
N ILE A 50 -8.58 3.28 -7.77
CA ILE A 50 -7.16 3.67 -7.91
C ILE A 50 -7.03 5.15 -8.26
N GLY A 51 -7.79 5.65 -9.24
CA GLY A 51 -7.71 7.06 -9.66
C GLY A 51 -8.07 8.03 -8.53
N LYS A 52 -9.13 7.72 -7.76
CA LYS A 52 -9.57 8.55 -6.64
C LYS A 52 -8.57 8.53 -5.49
N PHE A 53 -8.09 7.34 -5.10
CA PHE A 53 -7.05 7.19 -4.08
C PHE A 53 -5.79 7.98 -4.44
N LEU A 54 -5.29 7.82 -5.67
CA LEU A 54 -4.08 8.51 -6.12
C LEU A 54 -4.26 10.02 -6.18
N SER A 55 -5.44 10.51 -6.58
CA SER A 55 -5.74 11.95 -6.58
C SER A 55 -5.77 12.50 -5.16
N ASN A 56 -6.50 11.86 -4.25
CA ASN A 56 -6.58 12.27 -2.85
C ASN A 56 -5.19 12.31 -2.19
N LEU A 57 -4.39 11.25 -2.36
CA LEU A 57 -3.04 11.18 -1.81
C LEU A 57 -2.13 12.27 -2.38
N TYR A 58 -2.27 12.59 -3.67
CA TYR A 58 -1.52 13.67 -4.30
C TYR A 58 -1.91 15.04 -3.70
N ASP A 59 -3.21 15.30 -3.54
CA ASP A 59 -3.74 16.53 -2.96
C ASP A 59 -3.33 16.72 -1.50
N GLU A 60 -3.41 15.67 -0.69
CA GLU A 60 -2.96 15.69 0.71
C GLU A 60 -1.46 15.97 0.81
N ALA A 61 -0.64 15.29 -0.01
CA ALA A 61 0.79 15.52 -0.04
C ALA A 61 1.13 16.95 -0.47
N LEU A 62 0.42 17.48 -1.47
CA LEU A 62 0.57 18.86 -1.93
C LEU A 62 0.17 19.86 -0.84
N ALA A 63 -0.91 19.61 -0.10
CA ALA A 63 -1.36 20.47 0.98
C ALA A 63 -0.37 20.53 2.16
N ILE A 64 0.27 19.40 2.48
CA ILE A 64 1.22 19.31 3.61
C ILE A 64 2.59 19.87 3.23
N GLN A 65 3.11 19.53 2.06
CA GLN A 65 4.50 19.83 1.68
C GLN A 65 4.63 21.01 0.70
N GLY A 66 3.53 21.50 0.15
CA GLY A 66 3.49 22.57 -0.86
C GLY A 66 3.95 22.15 -2.26
N ARG A 67 4.52 20.94 -2.42
CA ARG A 67 4.97 20.37 -3.69
C ARG A 67 5.08 18.85 -3.63
N VAL A 68 5.01 18.20 -4.80
CA VAL A 68 5.20 16.76 -4.94
C VAL A 68 6.12 16.48 -6.14
N ASP A 69 7.43 16.36 -5.91
CA ASP A 69 8.38 16.18 -7.03
C ASP A 69 8.54 14.71 -7.45
N ASN A 70 8.34 13.77 -6.54
CA ASN A 70 8.56 12.35 -6.78
C ASN A 70 7.38 11.50 -6.26
N PHE A 71 6.25 11.65 -6.93
CA PHE A 71 5.02 10.93 -6.59
C PHE A 71 5.20 9.41 -6.67
N ALA A 72 6.00 8.89 -7.61
CA ALA A 72 6.28 7.46 -7.71
C ALA A 72 7.00 6.92 -6.45
N SER A 73 7.99 7.65 -5.91
CA SER A 73 8.62 7.26 -4.65
C SER A 73 7.67 7.37 -3.46
N LEU A 74 6.82 8.41 -3.43
CA LEU A 74 5.80 8.53 -2.40
C LEU A 74 4.88 7.31 -2.38
N LEU A 75 4.43 6.85 -3.54
CA LEU A 75 3.58 5.66 -3.66
C LEU A 75 4.27 4.40 -3.13
N ARG A 76 5.56 4.19 -3.46
CA ARG A 76 6.32 3.05 -2.93
C ARG A 76 6.41 3.10 -1.40
N VAL A 77 6.71 4.28 -0.84
CA VAL A 77 6.78 4.48 0.61
C VAL A 77 5.40 4.21 1.23
N ALA A 78 4.32 4.76 0.67
CA ALA A 78 2.96 4.54 1.14
C ALA A 78 2.59 3.04 1.17
N CYS A 79 2.89 2.30 0.10
CA CYS A 79 2.67 0.85 0.06
C CYS A 79 3.46 0.10 1.14
N THR A 80 4.73 0.46 1.35
CA THR A 80 5.56 -0.19 2.39
C THR A 80 5.06 0.13 3.80
N THR A 81 4.58 1.36 4.02
CA THR A 81 3.98 1.78 5.29
C THR A 81 2.69 1.03 5.57
N TYR A 82 1.79 0.90 4.58
CA TYR A 82 0.55 0.14 4.71
C TYR A 82 0.80 -1.33 5.07
N LEU A 83 1.72 -2.00 4.38
CA LEU A 83 2.09 -3.39 4.73
C LEU A 83 2.71 -3.50 6.13
N GLY A 84 3.48 -2.49 6.53
CA GLY A 84 4.05 -2.39 7.88
C GLY A 84 2.98 -2.21 8.96
N SER A 85 1.98 -1.36 8.73
CA SER A 85 0.87 -1.15 9.66
C SER A 85 -0.03 -2.38 9.77
N GLU A 86 -0.33 -3.03 8.65
CA GLU A 86 -1.07 -4.32 8.62
C GLU A 86 -0.37 -5.39 9.48
N ALA A 87 0.94 -5.53 9.35
CA ALA A 87 1.72 -6.47 10.15
C ALA A 87 1.75 -6.12 11.66
N VAL A 88 1.52 -4.86 12.01
CA VAL A 88 1.39 -4.43 13.42
C VAL A 88 -0.03 -4.68 13.93
N LEU A 89 -1.07 -4.39 13.14
CA LEU A 89 -2.47 -4.62 13.48
C LEU A 89 -2.75 -6.12 13.68
N ASN A 90 -2.35 -6.96 12.72
CA ASN A 90 -2.53 -8.41 12.80
C ASN A 90 -1.81 -9.05 14.01
N ARG A 91 -0.70 -8.45 14.47
CA ARG A 91 -0.03 -8.87 15.70
C ARG A 91 -0.82 -8.54 16.96
N ARG A 92 -1.55 -7.42 16.99
CA ARG A 92 -2.41 -7.06 18.13
C ARG A 92 -3.61 -8.01 18.23
N ASP A 93 -4.22 -8.36 17.11
CA ASP A 93 -5.38 -9.27 17.10
C ASP A 93 -4.99 -10.69 17.56
N SER A 94 -3.80 -11.17 17.17
CA SER A 94 -3.28 -12.47 17.63
C SER A 94 -2.91 -12.52 19.13
N ALA A 95 -2.64 -11.38 19.76
CA ALA A 95 -2.37 -11.31 21.20
C ALA A 95 -3.65 -11.32 22.04
N THR A 96 -4.78 -10.86 21.49
CA THR A 96 -6.09 -10.88 22.16
C THR A 96 -6.75 -12.26 22.16
N SER A 97 -6.45 -13.13 21.17
CA SER A 97 -7.03 -14.47 21.09
C SER A 97 -6.44 -15.49 22.08
N ASN A 98 -5.29 -15.22 22.70
CA ASN A 98 -4.64 -16.13 23.66
C ASN A 98 -5.04 -15.91 25.13
N GLY A 99 -6.04 -15.03 25.40
CA GLY A 99 -6.43 -14.63 26.76
C GLY A 99 -7.73 -15.23 27.32
N LEU A 100 -8.54 -15.95 26.54
CA LEU A 100 -9.80 -16.56 27.03
C LEU A 100 -9.66 -18.07 27.25
N SER A 101 -8.89 -18.45 28.26
CA SER A 101 -9.05 -19.75 28.92
C SER A 101 -8.63 -19.64 30.40
N ALA A 102 -9.54 -19.12 31.21
CA ALA A 102 -9.47 -19.27 32.66
C ALA A 102 -10.90 -19.40 33.22
N THR A 103 -11.40 -20.63 33.16
CA THR A 103 -12.15 -21.34 34.21
C THR A 103 -13.17 -20.54 35.03
N LEU A 104 -14.47 -20.76 34.73
CA LEU A 104 -15.56 -20.59 35.71
C LEU A 104 -15.33 -21.54 36.90
N PRO A 105 -15.67 -21.10 38.12
CA PRO A 105 -16.45 -21.97 38.99
C PRO A 105 -17.70 -21.27 39.56
N ARG A 106 -18.68 -22.13 39.86
CA ARG A 106 -19.97 -21.86 40.50
C ARG A 106 -19.83 -21.34 41.93
#